data_AF-A0A662Z186-F1
#
_entry.id   AF-A0A662Z186-F1
#
_cell.length_a   1.000
_cell.length_b   1.000
_cell.length_c   1.000
_cell.angle_alpha   90.00
_cell.angle_beta   90.00
_cell.angle_gamma   90.00
#
_symmetry.space_group_name_H-M   'P 1'
#
loop_
_entity.id
_entity.type
_entity.pdbx_description
1 polymer ?
#
loop_
_entity_poly.entity_id
_entity_poly.type
_entity_poly.pdbx_seq_one_letter_code
_entity_poly.pdbx_strand_id
1 'polypeptide(L)'
;MPWTQILFRMLEVFPQTKTYFSHYADLSVKSSQVRTHGKKIIDAITSAVNHIDDITGTLSSLSTLHANTLRVDPANFKLLSHTILVVLALYFPAEFTPEVHLACDKFLARVSHVLADKYR
;
A
#
# COMPACT_ATOMS: atom_id res chain seq x y z
N MET A 1 -13.71 -2.40 -8.44
CA MET A 1 -13.59 -1.64 -7.18
C MET A 1 -12.24 -0.93 -7.16
N PRO A 2 -12.17 0.36 -6.77
CA PRO A 2 -10.97 1.18 -6.94
C PRO A 2 -9.70 0.59 -6.32
N TRP A 3 -9.82 -0.13 -5.20
CA TRP A 3 -8.66 -0.71 -4.49
C TRP A 3 -7.91 -1.80 -5.27
N THR A 4 -8.53 -2.50 -6.22
CA THR A 4 -7.81 -3.44 -7.10
C THR A 4 -6.75 -2.71 -7.93
N GLN A 5 -7.02 -1.45 -8.30
CA GLN A 5 -6.12 -0.65 -9.14
C GLN A 5 -4.80 -0.34 -8.45
N ILE A 6 -4.77 -0.30 -7.11
CA ILE A 6 -3.57 0.02 -6.33
C ILE A 6 -2.50 -1.04 -6.60
N LEU A 7 -2.78 -2.29 -6.22
CA LEU A 7 -1.83 -3.39 -6.38
C LEU A 7 -1.56 -3.68 -7.87
N PHE A 8 -2.60 -3.66 -8.71
CA PHE A 8 -2.42 -3.88 -10.15
C PHE A 8 -1.43 -2.87 -10.77
N ARG A 9 -1.60 -1.56 -10.50
CA ARG A 9 -0.70 -0.53 -11.03
C ARG A 9 0.72 -0.68 -10.49
N MET A 10 0.89 -1.06 -9.23
CA MET A 10 2.22 -1.32 -8.67
C MET A 10 2.91 -2.45 -9.44
N LEU A 11 2.21 -3.57 -9.64
CA LEU A 11 2.75 -4.72 -10.35
C LEU A 11 3.10 -4.39 -11.81
N GLU A 12 2.27 -3.62 -12.50
CA GLU A 12 2.50 -3.28 -13.91
C GLU A 12 3.56 -2.21 -14.12
N VAL A 13 3.57 -1.14 -13.32
CA VAL A 13 4.49 -0.01 -13.47
C VAL A 13 5.86 -0.30 -12.85
N PHE A 14 5.90 -1.13 -11.81
CA PHE A 14 7.12 -1.50 -11.08
C PHE A 14 7.31 -3.03 -11.11
N PRO A 15 7.69 -3.62 -12.26
CA PRO A 15 7.69 -5.06 -12.46
C PRO A 15 8.58 -5.84 -11.48
N GLN A 16 9.58 -5.21 -10.87
CA GLN A 16 10.39 -5.82 -9.81
C GLN A 16 9.54 -6.27 -8.61
N THR A 17 8.37 -5.65 -8.37
CA THR A 17 7.49 -6.03 -7.27
C THR A 17 6.71 -7.31 -7.54
N LYS A 18 6.69 -7.80 -8.79
CA LYS A 18 6.00 -9.06 -9.15
C LYS A 18 6.60 -10.27 -8.45
N THR A 19 7.88 -10.22 -8.05
CA THR A 19 8.56 -11.34 -7.36
C THR A 19 7.83 -11.77 -6.08
N TYR A 20 7.27 -10.81 -5.32
CA TYR A 20 6.55 -11.06 -4.07
C TYR A 20 5.17 -11.72 -4.29
N PHE A 21 4.67 -11.73 -5.53
CA PHE A 21 3.36 -12.23 -5.91
C PHE A 21 3.44 -13.37 -6.94
N SER A 22 4.61 -13.98 -7.12
CA SER A 22 4.84 -15.09 -8.06
C SER A 22 3.95 -16.32 -7.85
N HIS A 23 3.37 -16.45 -6.66
CA HIS A 23 2.43 -17.50 -6.28
C HIS A 23 0.97 -17.23 -6.73
N TYR A 24 0.69 -16.05 -7.32
CA TYR A 24 -0.63 -15.77 -7.89
C TYR A 24 -0.70 -16.28 -9.32
N ALA A 25 -1.81 -16.94 -9.66
CA ALA A 25 -2.03 -17.48 -11.00
C ALA A 25 -2.32 -16.38 -12.04
N ASP A 26 -2.85 -15.24 -11.59
CA ASP A 26 -3.15 -14.07 -12.42
C ASP A 26 -2.81 -12.78 -11.66
N LEU A 27 -2.05 -11.89 -12.29
CA LEU A 27 -1.69 -10.56 -11.79
C LEU A 27 -2.46 -9.42 -12.47
N SER A 28 -3.38 -9.75 -13.39
CA SER A 28 -4.19 -8.76 -14.10
C SER A 28 -5.16 -8.03 -13.15
N VAL A 29 -5.69 -6.89 -13.60
CA VAL A 29 -6.74 -6.15 -12.88
C VAL A 29 -8.02 -6.97 -12.66
N LYS A 30 -8.25 -8.02 -13.46
CA LYS A 30 -9.42 -8.90 -13.34
C LYS A 30 -9.22 -10.00 -12.28
N SER A 31 -7.97 -10.26 -11.87
CA SER A 31 -7.59 -11.28 -10.89
C SER A 31 -8.36 -11.13 -9.57
N SER A 32 -8.94 -12.24 -9.11
CA SER A 32 -9.58 -12.33 -7.80
C SER A 32 -8.55 -12.22 -6.67
N GLN A 33 -7.33 -12.72 -6.87
CA GLN A 33 -6.23 -12.64 -5.90
C GLN A 33 -5.76 -11.20 -5.73
N VAL A 34 -5.53 -10.48 -6.84
CA VAL A 34 -5.16 -9.04 -6.82
C VAL A 34 -6.26 -8.20 -6.17
N ARG A 35 -7.52 -8.46 -6.49
CA ARG A 35 -8.66 -7.75 -5.87
C ARG A 35 -8.76 -7.98 -4.38
N THR A 36 -8.64 -9.24 -3.95
CA THR A 36 -8.69 -9.61 -2.52
C THR A 36 -7.53 -8.99 -1.77
N HIS A 37 -6.33 -9.00 -2.34
CA HIS A 37 -5.17 -8.39 -1.71
C HIS A 37 -5.25 -6.87 -1.68
N GLY A 38 -5.72 -6.23 -2.75
CA GLY A 38 -5.99 -4.79 -2.78
C GLY A 38 -6.97 -4.36 -1.68
N LYS A 39 -7.97 -5.20 -1.37
CA LYS A 39 -8.86 -4.96 -0.22
C LYS A 39 -8.10 -5.00 1.11
N LYS A 40 -7.23 -6.00 1.33
CA LYS A 40 -6.41 -6.06 2.55
C LYS A 40 -5.53 -4.82 2.72
N ILE A 41 -4.93 -4.33 1.64
CA ILE A 41 -4.12 -3.10 1.65
C ILE A 41 -4.97 -1.91 2.11
N ILE A 42 -6.12 -1.66 1.47
CA ILE A 42 -6.92 -0.48 1.82
C ILE A 42 -7.54 -0.59 3.22
N ASP A 43 -7.91 -1.80 3.66
CA ASP A 43 -8.42 -2.03 5.02
C ASP A 43 -7.32 -1.72 6.07
N ALA A 44 -6.07 -2.12 5.83
CA ALA A 44 -4.94 -1.79 6.70
C ALA A 44 -4.64 -0.28 6.75
N ILE A 45 -4.68 0.39 5.58
CA ILE A 45 -4.54 1.85 5.49
C ILE A 45 -5.67 2.54 6.25
N THR A 46 -6.91 2.07 6.11
CA THR A 46 -8.08 2.61 6.84
C THR A 46 -7.92 2.42 8.34
N SER A 47 -7.40 1.28 8.80
CA SER A 47 -7.07 1.06 10.21
C SER A 47 -6.05 2.08 10.72
N ALA A 48 -5.00 2.36 9.94
CA ALA A 48 -4.00 3.37 10.29
C ALA A 48 -4.57 4.80 10.31
N VAL A 49 -5.52 5.13 9.44
CA VAL A 49 -6.24 6.42 9.49
C VAL A 49 -7.07 6.53 10.78
N ASN A 50 -7.81 5.47 11.14
CA ASN A 50 -8.65 5.47 12.35
C ASN A 50 -7.84 5.53 13.65
N HIS A 51 -6.54 5.24 13.60
CA HIS A 51 -5.61 5.26 14.73
C HIS A 51 -4.39 6.12 14.39
N ILE A 52 -4.61 7.29 13.80
CA ILE A 52 -3.53 8.14 13.26
C ILE A 52 -2.51 8.58 14.31
N ASP A 53 -2.93 8.65 15.58
CA ASP A 53 -2.06 8.98 16.72
C ASP A 53 -1.19 7.79 17.17
N ASP A 54 -1.56 6.55 16.82
CA ASP A 54 -0.80 5.32 17.11
C ASP A 54 -0.68 4.40 15.89
N ILE A 55 -0.13 4.93 14.80
CA ILE A 55 0.16 4.14 13.58
C ILE A 55 1.15 3.01 13.90
N THR A 56 2.11 3.25 14.80
CA THR A 56 3.15 2.28 15.17
C THR A 56 2.56 1.05 15.85
N GLY A 57 1.72 1.21 16.87
CA GLY A 57 1.02 0.10 17.51
C GLY A 57 0.11 -0.63 16.53
N THR A 58 -0.67 0.14 15.76
CA THR A 58 -1.66 -0.39 14.80
C THR A 58 -1.04 -1.28 13.72
N LEU A 59 0.13 -0.93 13.20
CA LEU A 59 0.78 -1.65 12.10
C LEU A 59 1.94 -2.57 12.53
N SER A 60 2.20 -2.72 13.82
CA SER A 60 3.33 -3.50 14.35
C SER A 60 3.35 -4.95 13.85
N SER A 61 2.19 -5.62 13.81
CA SER A 61 2.06 -6.99 13.31
C SER A 61 2.34 -7.08 11.81
N LEU A 62 1.90 -6.08 11.03
CA LEU A 62 2.18 -5.99 9.60
C LEU A 62 3.65 -5.69 9.33
N SER A 63 4.30 -4.85 10.12
CA SER A 63 5.75 -4.61 10.03
C SER A 63 6.51 -5.92 10.23
N THR A 64 6.18 -6.68 11.28
CA THR A 64 6.77 -7.99 11.57
C THR A 64 6.56 -8.98 10.42
N LEU A 65 5.35 -9.05 9.87
CA LEU A 65 5.01 -9.91 8.73
C LEU A 65 5.87 -9.58 7.50
N HIS A 66 5.96 -8.29 7.15
CA HIS A 66 6.70 -7.86 5.96
C HIS A 66 8.21 -8.03 6.13
N ALA A 67 8.75 -7.76 7.32
CA ALA A 67 10.17 -7.88 7.62
C ALA A 67 10.63 -9.35 7.70
N ASN A 68 9.96 -10.16 8.51
CA ASN A 68 10.52 -11.45 8.93
C ASN A 68 10.01 -12.61 8.08
N THR A 69 8.73 -12.58 7.70
CA THR A 69 8.08 -13.67 6.96
C THR A 69 8.17 -13.44 5.46
N LEU A 70 7.71 -12.28 4.99
CA LEU A 70 7.65 -11.98 3.55
C LEU A 70 8.97 -11.43 3.01
N ARG A 71 9.81 -10.86 3.88
CA ARG A 71 11.12 -10.26 3.54
C ARG A 71 11.04 -9.29 2.36
N VAL A 72 10.03 -8.43 2.40
CA VAL A 72 9.81 -7.41 1.36
C VAL A 72 10.90 -6.34 1.49
N ASP A 73 11.55 -5.91 0.40
CA ASP A 73 12.48 -4.78 0.52
C ASP A 73 11.68 -3.52 0.90
N PRO A 74 12.02 -2.80 2.00
CA PRO A 74 11.33 -1.59 2.43
C PRO A 74 11.21 -0.51 1.34
N ALA A 75 12.12 -0.49 0.37
CA ALA A 75 12.07 0.40 -0.78
C ALA A 75 10.80 0.24 -1.63
N ASN A 76 10.08 -0.88 -1.51
CA ASN A 76 8.82 -1.10 -2.22
C ASN A 76 7.61 -0.40 -1.57
N PHE A 77 7.68 -0.02 -0.29
CA PHE A 77 6.55 0.64 0.38
C PHE A 77 6.22 2.00 -0.27
N LYS A 78 7.24 2.81 -0.60
CA LYS A 78 7.05 4.08 -1.33
C LYS A 78 6.42 3.89 -2.72
N LEU A 79 6.65 2.76 -3.38
CA LEU A 79 6.06 2.45 -4.68
C LEU A 79 4.56 2.20 -4.53
N LEU A 80 4.18 1.42 -3.51
CA LEU A 80 2.78 1.23 -3.16
C LEU A 80 2.11 2.55 -2.77
N SER A 81 2.74 3.36 -1.91
CA SER A 81 2.25 4.69 -1.53
C SER A 81 1.99 5.57 -2.75
N HIS A 82 2.93 5.63 -3.70
CA HIS A 82 2.74 6.37 -4.94
C HIS A 82 1.52 5.88 -5.73
N THR A 83 1.33 4.58 -5.86
CA THR A 83 0.16 4.04 -6.58
C THR A 83 -1.16 4.32 -5.86
N ILE A 84 -1.17 4.40 -4.52
CA ILE A 84 -2.35 4.84 -3.76
C ILE A 84 -2.70 6.28 -4.12
N LEU A 85 -1.71 7.20 -4.10
CA LEU A 85 -1.93 8.61 -4.45
C LEU A 85 -2.44 8.78 -5.89
N VAL A 86 -1.89 8.03 -6.85
CA VAL A 86 -2.37 8.01 -8.25
C VAL A 86 -3.82 7.54 -8.34
N VAL A 87 -4.19 6.49 -7.59
CA VAL A 87 -5.57 5.99 -7.58
C VAL A 87 -6.52 6.99 -6.92
N LEU A 88 -6.10 7.65 -5.83
CA LEU A 88 -6.91 8.70 -5.20
C LEU A 88 -7.15 9.86 -6.17
N ALA A 89 -6.10 10.37 -6.82
CA ALA A 89 -6.20 11.43 -7.82
C ALA A 89 -7.11 11.05 -9.00
N LEU A 90 -7.06 9.80 -9.44
CA LEU A 90 -7.87 9.31 -10.56
C LEU A 90 -9.36 9.22 -10.23
N TYR A 91 -9.71 8.78 -9.02
CA TYR A 91 -11.10 8.52 -8.62
C TYR A 91 -11.77 9.68 -7.86
N PHE A 92 -10.98 10.59 -7.28
CA PHE A 92 -11.44 11.74 -6.51
C PHE A 92 -10.73 13.03 -6.94
N PRO A 93 -10.73 13.39 -8.24
CA PRO A 93 -9.91 14.49 -8.75
C PRO A 93 -10.31 15.87 -8.19
N ALA A 94 -11.57 16.05 -7.80
CA ALA A 94 -12.04 17.30 -7.23
C ALA A 94 -11.64 17.44 -5.75
N GLU A 95 -11.66 16.33 -5.00
CA GLU A 95 -11.31 16.29 -3.58
C GLU A 95 -9.81 16.18 -3.35
N PHE A 96 -9.06 15.63 -4.29
CA PHE A 96 -7.61 15.41 -4.18
C PHE A 96 -6.82 16.66 -4.59
N THR A 97 -7.04 17.75 -3.85
CA THR A 97 -6.33 19.02 -4.02
C THR A 97 -4.84 18.89 -3.64
N PRO A 98 -3.99 19.88 -3.98
CA PRO A 98 -2.59 19.87 -3.54
C PRO A 98 -2.40 19.74 -2.02
N GLU A 99 -3.28 20.35 -1.22
CA GLU A 99 -3.25 20.27 0.24
C GLU A 99 -3.61 18.86 0.75
N VAL A 100 -4.64 18.24 0.15
CA VAL A 100 -5.03 16.86 0.47
C VAL A 100 -3.94 15.89 0.04
N HIS A 101 -3.33 16.09 -1.13
CA HIS A 101 -2.20 15.31 -1.60
C HIS A 101 -1.03 15.39 -0.61
N LEU A 102 -0.63 16.60 -0.17
CA LEU A 102 0.44 16.77 0.81
C LEU A 102 0.14 16.03 2.12
N ALA A 103 -1.11 16.09 2.62
CA ALA A 103 -1.52 15.38 3.82
C ALA A 103 -1.45 13.86 3.64
N CYS A 104 -1.99 13.33 2.54
CA CYS A 104 -1.94 11.91 2.22
C CYS A 104 -0.51 11.40 2.03
N ASP A 105 0.36 12.16 1.36
CA ASP A 105 1.76 11.81 1.14
C ASP A 105 2.53 11.70 2.47
N LYS A 106 2.40 12.70 3.35
CA LYS A 106 2.98 12.66 4.71
C LYS A 106 2.49 11.47 5.52
N PHE A 107 1.18 11.19 5.46
CA PHE A 107 0.59 10.04 6.14
C PHE A 107 1.15 8.71 5.61
N LEU A 108 1.20 8.53 4.28
CA LEU A 108 1.73 7.31 3.66
C LEU A 108 3.24 7.14 3.86
N ALA A 109 3.99 8.24 3.95
CA ALA A 109 5.39 8.23 4.35
C ALA A 109 5.55 7.73 5.79
N ARG A 110 4.70 8.18 6.73
CA ARG A 110 4.68 7.68 8.11
C ARG A 110 4.32 6.20 8.17
N VAL A 111 3.31 5.76 7.41
CA VAL A 111 2.95 4.33 7.29
C VAL A 111 4.14 3.50 6.77
N SER A 112 4.82 3.97 5.73
CA SER A 112 5.99 3.29 5.17
C SER A 112 7.13 3.18 6.18
N HIS A 113 7.40 4.25 6.93
CA HIS A 113 8.39 4.24 8.01
C HIS A 113 8.04 3.18 9.06
N VAL A 114 6.79 3.19 9.55
CA VAL A 114 6.34 2.22 10.57
C VAL A 114 6.42 0.79 10.07
N LEU A 115 6.05 0.52 8.82
CA LEU A 115 6.19 -0.82 8.25
C LEU A 115 7.65 -1.26 8.17
N ALA A 116 8.60 -0.33 8.06
CA ALA A 116 10.04 -0.59 8.07
C ALA A 116 10.65 -0.74 9.49
N ASP A 117 9.91 -0.46 10.57
CA ASP A 117 10.46 -0.42 11.94
C ASP A 117 11.04 -1.75 12.41
N LYS A 118 10.51 -2.91 11.96
CA LYS A 118 10.95 -4.25 12.41
C LYS A 118 12.02 -4.90 11.53
N TYR A 119 12.60 -4.17 10.58
CA TYR A 119 13.66 -4.69 9.69
C TYR A 119 15.04 -4.72 10.33
N ARG A 120 15.24 -4.01 11.45
CA ARG A 120 16.51 -3.89 12.17
C ARG A 120 16.29 -3.60 13.64
#